data_AF-A0AB36J7M0-F1
#
_entry.id   AF-A0AB36J7M0-F1
#
_cell.length_a   1.000
_cell.length_b   1.000
_cell.length_c   1.000
_cell.angle_alpha   90.00
_cell.angle_beta   90.00
_cell.angle_gamma   90.00
#
_symmetry.space_group_name_H-M   'P 1'
#
loop_
_entity.id
_entity.type
_entity.pdbx_description
1 polymer ?
#
loop_
_entity_poly.entity_id
_entity_poly.type
_entity_poly.pdbx_seq_one_letter_code
_entity_poly.pdbx_strand_id
1 'polypeptide(L)'
;MLKVTSKKVMSIITVSSMLLAVGAVAYADTTLKKISAYQNAAISIEVDNQKVNLSSSEGTMYPIIYEGHSYVSAKAVSEALGATVKWDNSRQAVVITSANGGTSTSVVPDKDNTVAQATAKPATVSTPPATESTPQATPKPAASSSATTSSNSGASFADAVKLGTSFTYTDLDNYYSPKGDSTSAQYTFTINKVTSTTLGQLKALGFEEHVTDPDVAVDYVLLDVTLKVKNASLVKGSQGQGWKFLSSFTPSIWGAETSSGQYYIGGSSDYFEGSLGENIEKLLADFPEVTPSKPGSFEASGKVILPIIKGKENSLVLRRNDSKLESDKTSIYFKLK
;
A
#
# COMPACT_ATOMS: atom_id res chain seq x y z
N MET A 1 0.56 -67.23 -54.41
CA MET A 1 -0.18 -65.94 -54.49
C MET A 1 -0.21 -65.35 -53.09
N LEU A 2 -0.01 -64.05 -52.82
CA LEU A 2 0.37 -62.90 -53.65
C LEU A 2 1.17 -61.92 -52.74
N LYS A 3 2.13 -61.15 -53.27
CA LYS A 3 2.83 -60.09 -52.50
C LYS A 3 1.89 -58.90 -52.23
N VAL A 4 1.92 -58.33 -51.02
CA VAL A 4 1.97 -56.86 -50.81
C VAL A 4 2.82 -56.55 -49.57
N THR A 5 3.81 -55.67 -49.72
CA THR A 5 4.59 -55.08 -48.62
C THR A 5 4.09 -53.67 -48.30
N SER A 6 3.88 -53.33 -47.02
CA SER A 6 3.79 -51.92 -46.59
C SER A 6 4.77 -51.63 -45.45
N LYS A 7 5.83 -50.89 -45.78
CA LYS A 7 6.78 -50.35 -44.79
C LYS A 7 6.12 -49.20 -44.04
N LYS A 8 5.49 -49.44 -42.87
CA LYS A 8 5.05 -48.36 -41.95
C LYS A 8 4.65 -48.75 -40.50
N VAL A 9 4.90 -49.98 -40.05
CA VAL A 9 4.47 -50.47 -38.71
C VAL A 9 5.64 -51.03 -37.88
N MET A 10 6.77 -50.31 -37.85
CA MET A 10 7.96 -50.73 -37.08
C MET A 10 8.71 -49.51 -36.53
N SER A 11 8.09 -48.77 -35.60
CA SER A 11 8.72 -47.73 -34.74
C SER A 11 7.74 -47.18 -33.66
N ILE A 12 7.08 -48.02 -32.85
CA ILE A 12 6.28 -47.56 -31.68
C ILE A 12 6.42 -48.51 -30.46
N ILE A 13 7.65 -48.95 -30.13
CA ILE A 13 7.92 -49.74 -28.91
C ILE A 13 9.11 -49.19 -28.07
N THR A 14 9.79 -48.12 -28.51
CA THR A 14 10.99 -47.58 -27.82
C THR A 14 10.86 -46.11 -27.39
N VAL A 15 9.67 -45.69 -26.94
CA VAL A 15 9.44 -44.38 -26.29
C VAL A 15 8.49 -44.56 -25.09
N SER A 16 8.79 -45.49 -24.19
CA SER A 16 7.96 -45.81 -23.01
C SER A 16 8.76 -46.12 -21.74
N SER A 17 10.07 -45.82 -21.72
CA SER A 17 10.96 -46.18 -20.60
C SER A 17 12.15 -45.23 -20.40
N MET A 18 11.91 -43.92 -20.39
CA MET A 18 12.85 -42.95 -19.78
C MET A 18 12.09 -41.70 -19.31
N LEU A 19 12.56 -41.07 -18.23
CA LEU A 19 12.00 -39.87 -17.56
C LEU A 19 10.69 -40.08 -16.75
N LEU A 20 10.75 -41.00 -15.78
CA LEU A 20 10.39 -40.58 -14.42
C LEU A 20 11.63 -39.95 -13.78
N ALA A 21 11.70 -38.62 -13.79
CA ALA A 21 12.65 -37.83 -13.01
C ALA A 21 11.90 -36.63 -12.44
N VAL A 22 11.85 -36.51 -11.12
CA VAL A 22 11.12 -35.45 -10.44
C VAL A 22 11.88 -34.14 -10.61
N GLY A 23 11.32 -33.24 -11.41
CA GLY A 23 11.68 -31.83 -11.43
C GLY A 23 10.56 -31.03 -10.82
N ALA A 24 10.67 -30.67 -9.53
CA ALA A 24 9.86 -29.60 -8.98
C ALA A 24 10.31 -28.30 -9.66
N VAL A 25 9.57 -27.87 -10.68
CA VAL A 25 9.68 -26.51 -11.18
C VAL A 25 9.15 -25.59 -10.10
N ALA A 26 10.06 -25.13 -9.24
CA ALA A 26 9.82 -23.94 -8.45
C ALA A 26 9.51 -22.82 -9.45
N TYR A 27 8.24 -22.41 -9.49
CA TYR A 27 7.88 -21.14 -10.11
C TYR A 27 8.60 -20.07 -9.31
N ALA A 28 9.70 -19.56 -9.87
CA ALA A 28 10.32 -18.36 -9.35
C ALA A 28 9.25 -17.26 -9.44
N ASP A 29 8.75 -16.82 -8.28
CA ASP A 29 7.82 -15.71 -8.22
C ASP A 29 8.50 -14.50 -8.87
N THR A 30 7.97 -14.07 -10.01
CA THR A 30 8.64 -13.07 -10.82
C THR A 30 8.46 -11.72 -10.16
N THR A 31 9.51 -11.24 -9.49
CA THR A 31 9.59 -9.89 -8.88
C THR A 31 9.31 -8.74 -9.87
N LEU A 32 9.25 -9.06 -11.16
CA LEU A 32 8.84 -8.20 -12.27
C LEU A 32 7.34 -7.87 -12.24
N LYS A 33 6.99 -6.72 -11.65
CA LYS A 33 5.65 -6.13 -11.81
C LYS A 33 5.54 -5.42 -13.16
N LYS A 34 4.52 -5.77 -13.95
CA LYS A 34 4.24 -5.08 -15.22
C LYS A 34 3.58 -3.73 -14.93
N ILE A 35 4.27 -2.64 -15.28
CA ILE A 35 3.77 -1.26 -15.21
C ILE A 35 3.32 -0.75 -16.59
N SER A 36 2.57 0.36 -16.60
CA SER A 36 2.27 1.14 -17.81
C SER A 36 2.95 2.50 -17.69
N ALA A 37 3.86 2.82 -18.61
CA ALA A 37 4.69 4.02 -18.56
C ALA A 37 4.91 4.58 -19.97
N TYR A 38 5.33 5.85 -20.07
CA TYR A 38 5.54 6.54 -21.36
C TYR A 38 7.02 6.80 -21.60
N GLN A 39 7.56 6.44 -22.76
CA GLN A 39 8.87 6.95 -23.19
C GLN A 39 8.74 8.41 -23.64
N ASN A 40 9.65 9.27 -23.20
CA ASN A 40 9.64 10.69 -23.54
C ASN A 40 10.97 11.11 -24.19
N ALA A 41 10.97 11.16 -25.53
CA ALA A 41 12.13 11.55 -26.32
C ALA A 41 12.47 13.05 -26.27
N ALA A 42 11.62 13.89 -25.66
CA ALA A 42 11.89 15.32 -25.50
C ALA A 42 12.79 15.65 -24.30
N ILE A 43 12.97 14.71 -23.36
CA ILE A 43 13.82 14.92 -22.18
C ILE A 43 15.28 14.66 -22.55
N SER A 44 16.12 15.68 -22.41
CA SER A 44 17.58 15.56 -22.43
C SER A 44 18.12 15.22 -21.04
N ILE A 45 19.17 14.40 -21.02
CA ILE A 45 19.97 14.13 -19.83
C ILE A 45 21.30 14.86 -20.04
N GLU A 46 21.71 15.65 -19.06
CA GLU A 46 22.98 16.38 -19.06
C GLU A 46 23.75 16.10 -17.77
N VAL A 47 25.06 15.91 -17.91
CA VAL A 47 26.03 15.75 -16.82
C VAL A 47 27.15 16.75 -17.08
N ASP A 48 27.49 17.57 -16.09
CA ASP A 48 28.49 18.65 -16.21
C ASP A 48 28.27 19.54 -17.45
N ASN A 49 27.00 19.89 -17.71
CA ASN A 49 26.52 20.63 -18.88
C ASN A 49 26.85 19.98 -20.25
N GLN A 50 27.20 18.69 -20.28
CA GLN A 50 27.35 17.88 -21.49
C GLN A 50 26.17 16.93 -21.66
N LYS A 51 25.60 16.89 -22.87
CA LYS A 51 24.47 16.02 -23.18
C LYS A 51 24.93 14.56 -23.24
N VAL A 52 24.30 13.71 -22.42
CA VAL A 52 24.57 12.27 -22.38
C VAL A 52 24.04 11.60 -23.64
N ASN A 53 24.85 10.75 -24.27
CA ASN A 53 24.43 9.95 -25.41
C ASN A 53 23.59 8.75 -24.92
N LEU A 54 22.35 8.66 -25.40
CA LEU A 54 21.39 7.60 -25.02
C LEU A 54 21.30 6.47 -26.06
N SER A 55 22.15 6.48 -27.08
CA SER A 55 22.17 5.47 -28.14
C SER A 55 22.80 4.17 -27.63
N SER A 56 22.09 3.05 -27.78
CA SER A 56 22.58 1.69 -27.54
C SER A 56 22.53 0.87 -28.84
N SER A 57 23.22 -0.27 -28.87
CA SER A 57 23.14 -1.24 -29.98
C SER A 57 21.74 -1.79 -30.22
N GLU A 58 20.87 -1.69 -29.21
CA GLU A 58 19.47 -2.16 -29.23
C GLU A 58 18.46 -1.01 -29.46
N GLY A 59 18.94 0.22 -29.68
CA GLY A 59 18.10 1.42 -29.87
C GLY A 59 18.37 2.52 -28.84
N THR A 60 17.62 3.63 -28.93
CA THR A 60 17.79 4.78 -28.04
C THR A 60 17.08 4.56 -26.70
N MET A 61 17.81 4.68 -25.60
CA MET A 61 17.31 4.53 -24.23
C MET A 61 16.68 5.82 -23.73
N TYR A 62 15.52 6.18 -24.29
CA TYR A 62 14.77 7.38 -23.88
C TYR A 62 14.32 7.32 -22.41
N PRO A 63 14.29 8.47 -21.70
CA PRO A 63 13.69 8.57 -20.37
C PRO A 63 12.24 8.08 -20.34
N ILE A 64 11.82 7.52 -19.21
CA ILE A 64 10.50 6.94 -18.99
C ILE A 64 9.75 7.76 -17.94
N ILE A 65 8.53 8.21 -18.24
CA ILE A 65 7.61 8.81 -17.28
C ILE A 65 6.74 7.72 -16.65
N TYR A 66 6.81 7.60 -15.33
CA TYR A 66 5.94 6.73 -14.54
C TYR A 66 5.54 7.45 -13.23
N GLU A 67 4.23 7.45 -12.92
CA GLU A 67 3.64 8.12 -11.74
C GLU A 67 4.05 9.60 -11.50
N GLY A 68 4.43 10.32 -12.58
CA GLY A 68 4.85 11.72 -12.52
C GLY A 68 6.34 11.94 -12.23
N HIS A 69 7.16 10.88 -12.29
CA HIS A 69 8.62 10.94 -12.18
C HIS A 69 9.29 10.54 -13.51
N SER A 70 10.41 11.17 -13.83
CA SER A 70 11.31 10.82 -14.94
C SER A 70 12.36 9.81 -14.51
N TYR A 71 12.24 8.59 -15.02
CA TYR A 71 13.22 7.52 -14.85
C TYR A 71 14.24 7.58 -15.99
N VAL A 72 15.52 7.65 -15.61
CA VAL A 72 16.66 7.78 -16.53
C VAL A 72 17.58 6.57 -16.46
N SER A 73 18.36 6.31 -17.51
CA SER A 73 19.33 5.21 -17.51
C SER A 73 20.45 5.46 -16.49
N ALA A 74 20.40 4.76 -15.36
CA ALA A 74 21.41 4.83 -14.31
C ALA A 74 22.82 4.55 -14.86
N LYS A 75 22.94 3.64 -15.84
CA LYS A 75 24.20 3.37 -16.56
C LYS A 75 24.70 4.60 -17.32
N ALA A 76 23.86 5.22 -18.14
CA ALA A 76 24.26 6.35 -18.96
C ALA A 76 24.66 7.57 -18.12
N VAL A 77 23.92 7.88 -17.05
CA VAL A 77 24.24 8.98 -16.12
C VAL A 77 25.54 8.70 -15.35
N SER A 78 25.67 7.50 -14.79
CA SER A 78 26.84 7.16 -13.95
C SER A 78 28.13 7.05 -14.75
N GLU A 79 28.07 6.52 -15.98
CA GLU A 79 29.26 6.40 -16.84
C GLU A 79 29.66 7.77 -17.42
N ALA A 80 28.72 8.69 -17.64
CA ALA A 80 29.04 10.10 -17.92
C ALA A 80 29.72 10.80 -16.73
N LEU A 81 29.36 10.45 -15.49
CA LEU A 81 30.05 10.86 -14.25
C LEU A 81 31.38 10.11 -13.99
N GLY A 82 31.88 9.31 -14.93
CA GLY A 82 33.14 8.56 -14.80
C GLY A 82 33.09 7.36 -13.85
N ALA A 83 31.91 6.94 -13.39
CA ALA A 83 31.73 5.69 -12.66
C ALA A 83 31.64 4.48 -13.61
N THR A 84 31.71 3.26 -13.06
CA THR A 84 31.44 2.02 -13.82
C THR A 84 30.16 1.36 -13.32
N VAL A 85 29.34 0.85 -14.24
CA VAL A 85 28.06 0.19 -13.89
C VAL A 85 28.02 -1.25 -14.38
N LYS A 86 27.75 -2.18 -13.46
CA LYS A 86 27.66 -3.62 -13.72
C LYS A 86 26.39 -4.21 -13.11
N TRP A 87 25.77 -5.17 -13.80
CA TRP A 87 24.77 -6.04 -13.18
C TRP A 87 25.46 -7.15 -12.39
N ASP A 88 25.12 -7.27 -11.11
CA ASP A 88 25.51 -8.40 -10.27
C ASP A 88 24.33 -9.37 -10.16
N ASN A 89 24.40 -10.45 -10.92
CA ASN A 89 23.35 -11.45 -10.96
C ASN A 89 23.19 -12.23 -9.64
N SER A 90 24.24 -12.31 -8.81
CA SER A 90 24.19 -13.02 -7.52
C SER A 90 23.38 -12.25 -6.47
N ARG A 91 23.46 -10.92 -6.51
CA ARG A 91 22.74 -10.02 -5.60
C ARG A 91 21.51 -9.35 -6.22
N GLN A 92 21.20 -9.66 -7.49
CA GLN A 92 20.16 -9.01 -8.29
C GLN A 92 20.26 -7.46 -8.24
N ALA A 93 21.50 -6.95 -8.34
CA ALA A 93 21.83 -5.56 -8.05
C ALA A 93 22.53 -4.85 -9.21
N VAL A 94 22.13 -3.60 -9.48
CA VAL A 94 22.91 -2.68 -10.31
C VAL A 94 24.01 -2.08 -9.45
N VAL A 95 25.26 -2.44 -9.72
CA VAL A 95 26.45 -2.01 -8.98
C VAL A 95 27.08 -0.82 -9.69
N ILE A 96 27.07 0.34 -9.03
CA ILE A 96 27.71 1.57 -9.51
C ILE A 96 28.97 1.79 -8.67
N THR A 97 30.13 1.84 -9.30
CA THR A 97 31.42 2.09 -8.63
C THR A 97 32.01 3.40 -9.13
N SER A 98 32.01 4.43 -8.28
CA SER A 98 32.65 5.73 -8.59
C SER A 98 34.17 5.60 -8.61
N ALA A 99 34.82 6.27 -9.58
CA ALA A 99 36.28 6.28 -9.69
C ALA A 99 36.99 6.95 -8.49
N ASN A 100 36.30 7.82 -7.74
CA ASN A 100 36.88 8.67 -6.70
C ASN A 100 36.44 8.32 -5.26
N GLY A 101 35.89 7.12 -5.02
CA GLY A 101 35.60 6.64 -3.66
C GLY A 101 34.52 7.45 -2.91
N GLY A 102 33.42 7.78 -3.58
CA GLY A 102 32.38 8.67 -3.04
C GLY A 102 31.67 8.16 -1.77
N THR A 103 31.40 9.09 -0.85
CA THR A 103 30.63 8.88 0.37
C THR A 103 29.17 8.56 0.07
N SER A 104 28.61 7.50 0.66
CA SER A 104 27.18 7.18 0.52
C SER A 104 26.31 8.14 1.33
N THR A 105 25.58 9.02 0.65
CA THR A 105 24.40 9.70 1.18
C THR A 105 23.14 9.05 0.62
N SER A 106 22.14 8.82 1.47
CA SER A 106 20.83 8.37 1.02
C SER A 106 20.07 9.56 0.44
N VAL A 107 19.64 9.46 -0.82
CA VAL A 107 18.83 10.48 -1.50
C VAL A 107 17.55 9.83 -1.98
N VAL A 108 16.41 10.37 -1.56
CA VAL A 108 15.09 9.90 -1.99
C VAL A 108 14.77 10.53 -3.36
N PRO A 109 14.27 9.76 -4.34
CA PRO A 109 13.81 10.34 -5.61
C PRO A 109 12.57 11.21 -5.41
N ASP A 110 12.73 12.53 -5.57
CA ASP A 110 11.62 13.48 -5.59
C ASP A 110 10.77 13.36 -6.86
N LYS A 111 9.60 14.01 -6.86
CA LYS A 111 8.80 14.27 -8.07
C LYS A 111 9.44 15.39 -8.88
N ASP A 112 9.38 15.28 -10.21
CA ASP A 112 9.86 16.34 -11.08
C ASP A 112 9.05 17.63 -10.81
N ASN A 113 9.76 18.72 -10.55
CA ASN A 113 9.14 19.97 -10.10
C ASN A 113 8.12 20.52 -11.11
N THR A 114 6.85 20.53 -10.72
CA THR A 114 5.88 21.49 -11.27
C THR A 114 6.33 22.89 -10.90
N VAL A 115 6.58 23.75 -11.91
CA VAL A 115 7.21 25.06 -11.76
C VAL A 115 6.52 25.91 -10.67
N ALA A 116 7.25 26.22 -9.60
CA ALA A 116 6.76 27.08 -8.53
C ALA A 116 6.82 28.56 -8.94
N GLN A 117 5.70 29.28 -8.79
CA GLN A 117 5.67 30.74 -8.84
C GLN A 117 5.11 31.28 -7.52
N ALA A 118 5.95 32.03 -6.79
CA ALA A 118 5.62 32.55 -5.47
C ALA A 118 4.90 33.90 -5.54
N THR A 119 3.97 34.16 -4.61
CA THR A 119 3.73 35.51 -4.05
C THR A 119 2.95 35.51 -2.71
N ALA A 120 3.57 36.13 -1.71
CA ALA A 120 3.06 36.98 -0.62
C ALA A 120 1.78 36.66 0.22
N LYS A 121 1.95 36.78 1.54
CA LYS A 121 0.95 36.83 2.64
C LYS A 121 0.72 38.30 3.11
N PRO A 122 -0.48 38.70 3.58
CA PRO A 122 -0.68 39.15 4.99
C PRO A 122 -1.97 38.53 5.62
N ALA A 123 -2.04 38.07 6.89
CA ALA A 123 -2.24 38.83 8.17
C ALA A 123 -3.58 39.64 8.22
N THR A 124 -4.45 39.64 9.25
CA THR A 124 -4.44 39.13 10.67
C THR A 124 -5.84 39.27 11.36
N VAL A 125 -6.11 38.55 12.47
CA VAL A 125 -7.08 38.88 13.59
C VAL A 125 -8.61 38.76 13.25
N SER A 126 -9.60 38.37 14.10
CA SER A 126 -9.82 38.20 15.57
C SER A 126 -10.86 37.11 15.96
N THR A 127 -10.83 36.64 17.23
CA THR A 127 -11.81 35.80 18.00
C THR A 127 -12.49 36.63 19.12
N PRO A 128 -13.29 36.10 20.09
CA PRO A 128 -14.16 34.89 20.22
C PRO A 128 -15.63 35.35 20.57
N PRO A 129 -16.41 34.96 21.63
CA PRO A 129 -16.60 33.71 22.41
C PRO A 129 -18.09 33.25 22.70
N ALA A 130 -18.23 32.05 23.30
CA ALA A 130 -19.30 31.57 24.23
C ALA A 130 -20.76 31.35 23.69
N THR A 131 -21.64 30.51 24.27
CA THR A 131 -21.78 29.87 25.61
C THR A 131 -22.55 28.53 25.44
N GLU A 132 -22.03 27.34 25.76
CA GLU A 132 -22.13 26.58 27.03
C GLU A 132 -23.57 26.21 27.52
N SER A 133 -23.91 24.92 27.59
CA SER A 133 -24.78 24.33 28.66
C SER A 133 -24.75 22.78 28.70
N THR A 134 -24.74 22.24 29.92
CA THR A 134 -24.91 20.82 30.38
C THR A 134 -25.43 20.92 31.85
N PRO A 135 -25.73 19.85 32.65
CA PRO A 135 -25.66 18.38 32.48
C PRO A 135 -26.91 17.62 33.04
N GLN A 136 -26.72 16.33 33.42
CA GLN A 136 -27.38 15.56 34.53
C GLN A 136 -28.60 14.65 34.17
N ALA A 137 -28.75 13.38 34.59
CA ALA A 137 -27.85 12.36 35.22
C ALA A 137 -28.34 10.89 35.03
N THR A 138 -27.49 9.94 35.46
CA THR A 138 -27.48 8.44 35.44
C THR A 138 -28.67 7.73 36.15
N PRO A 139 -28.94 6.41 35.91
CA PRO A 139 -28.11 5.29 36.41
C PRO A 139 -27.86 4.08 35.46
N LYS A 140 -26.97 3.17 35.90
CA LYS A 140 -26.31 2.03 35.19
C LYS A 140 -27.02 0.67 35.41
N PRO A 141 -27.02 -0.26 34.43
CA PRO A 141 -26.25 -1.53 34.56
C PRO A 141 -25.28 -1.78 33.37
N ALA A 142 -24.40 -2.77 33.47
CA ALA A 142 -23.32 -3.02 32.51
C ALA A 142 -23.47 -4.34 31.72
N ALA A 143 -23.35 -4.27 30.38
CA ALA A 143 -22.84 -5.33 29.49
C ALA A 143 -22.83 -4.82 28.03
N SER A 144 -21.84 -5.26 27.24
CA SER A 144 -21.62 -4.89 25.82
C SER A 144 -21.27 -3.41 25.56
N SER A 145 -20.12 -3.15 24.96
CA SER A 145 -19.71 -1.82 24.51
C SER A 145 -20.52 -1.41 23.28
N SER A 146 -21.63 -0.69 23.49
CA SER A 146 -22.45 -0.14 22.42
C SER A 146 -21.70 0.97 21.68
N ALA A 147 -20.97 0.61 20.64
CA ALA A 147 -20.37 1.59 19.72
C ALA A 147 -21.51 2.39 19.07
N THR A 148 -21.51 3.71 19.28
CA THR A 148 -22.49 4.61 18.66
C THR A 148 -22.15 4.78 17.18
N THR A 149 -23.13 4.70 16.29
CA THR A 149 -22.92 4.95 14.86
C THR A 149 -22.74 6.45 14.61
N SER A 150 -21.74 6.83 13.82
CA SER A 150 -21.45 8.22 13.47
C SER A 150 -22.55 8.85 12.62
N SER A 151 -23.01 10.04 12.99
CA SER A 151 -23.77 10.96 12.13
C SER A 151 -22.89 11.76 11.15
N ASN A 152 -21.58 11.73 11.35
CA ASN A 152 -20.60 12.57 10.66
C ASN A 152 -20.09 11.87 9.39
N SER A 153 -19.71 12.65 8.37
CA SER A 153 -19.18 12.10 7.10
C SER A 153 -17.76 11.55 7.21
N GLY A 154 -16.99 11.93 8.24
CA GLY A 154 -15.57 11.60 8.36
C GLY A 154 -14.68 12.22 7.27
N ALA A 155 -15.22 13.07 6.38
CA ALA A 155 -14.55 13.55 5.17
C ALA A 155 -13.62 14.77 5.41
N SER A 156 -13.56 15.29 6.64
CA SER A 156 -12.73 16.45 7.01
C SER A 156 -12.20 16.31 8.44
N PHE A 157 -11.20 17.11 8.82
CA PHE A 157 -10.74 17.20 10.22
C PHE A 157 -11.82 17.72 11.19
N ALA A 158 -12.71 18.59 10.72
CA ALA A 158 -13.81 19.12 11.52
C ALA A 158 -14.88 18.03 11.78
N ASP A 159 -15.15 17.20 10.78
CA ASP A 159 -16.15 16.14 10.79
C ASP A 159 -15.57 14.76 11.17
N ALA A 160 -14.30 14.72 11.60
CA ALA A 160 -13.58 13.50 11.92
C ALA A 160 -14.32 12.62 12.93
N VAL A 161 -14.31 11.32 12.69
CA VAL A 161 -14.98 10.31 13.50
C VAL A 161 -14.37 10.30 14.90
N LYS A 162 -15.19 10.46 15.94
CA LYS A 162 -14.72 10.50 17.33
C LYS A 162 -14.30 9.12 17.81
N LEU A 163 -13.29 9.06 18.69
CA LEU A 163 -12.90 7.85 19.42
C LEU A 163 -14.14 7.15 20.04
N GLY A 164 -14.22 5.82 19.94
CA GLY A 164 -15.35 5.01 20.41
C GLY A 164 -16.59 5.01 19.48
N THR A 165 -16.56 5.73 18.36
CA THR A 165 -17.65 5.78 17.38
C THR A 165 -17.43 4.77 16.25
N SER A 166 -18.47 4.04 15.87
CA SER A 166 -18.50 3.24 14.65
C SER A 166 -18.75 4.12 13.42
N PHE A 167 -17.87 4.05 12.43
CA PHE A 167 -18.09 4.64 11.11
C PHE A 167 -18.23 3.53 10.06
N THR A 168 -19.26 3.63 9.21
CA THR A 168 -19.55 2.64 8.17
C THR A 168 -19.46 3.25 6.79
N TYR A 169 -18.71 2.60 5.90
CA TYR A 169 -18.58 2.99 4.50
C TYR A 169 -18.51 1.77 3.59
N THR A 170 -18.68 1.98 2.29
CA THR A 170 -18.51 0.95 1.26
C THR A 170 -17.26 1.26 0.45
N ASP A 171 -16.38 0.28 0.30
CA ASP A 171 -15.31 0.31 -0.70
C ASP A 171 -15.71 -0.46 -1.95
N LEU A 172 -15.09 -0.07 -3.06
CA LEU A 172 -15.25 -0.60 -4.41
C LEU A 172 -13.88 -0.60 -5.09
N ASP A 173 -13.03 -1.57 -4.81
CA ASP A 173 -11.80 -1.75 -5.57
C ASP A 173 -12.14 -2.21 -6.99
N ASN A 174 -12.14 -1.27 -7.93
CA ASN A 174 -12.48 -1.45 -9.32
C ASN A 174 -11.41 -0.88 -10.27
N TYR A 175 -10.19 -0.64 -9.77
CA TYR A 175 -9.14 0.09 -10.50
C TYR A 175 -8.79 -0.56 -11.86
N TYR A 176 -8.78 -1.89 -11.93
CA TYR A 176 -8.50 -2.63 -13.16
C TYR A 176 -9.75 -3.04 -13.96
N SER A 177 -10.95 -2.61 -13.56
CA SER A 177 -12.21 -3.00 -14.20
C SER A 177 -12.29 -2.49 -15.65
N PRO A 178 -12.84 -3.25 -16.63
CA PRO A 178 -13.38 -4.60 -16.54
C PRO A 178 -12.35 -5.72 -16.87
N LYS A 179 -11.04 -5.40 -16.84
CA LYS A 179 -9.97 -6.37 -17.11
C LYS A 179 -9.69 -7.24 -15.89
N GLY A 180 -9.32 -6.62 -14.77
CA GLY A 180 -9.18 -7.29 -13.48
C GLY A 180 -10.51 -7.49 -12.77
N ASP A 181 -10.51 -8.36 -11.76
CA ASP A 181 -11.64 -8.49 -10.83
C ASP A 181 -11.92 -7.15 -10.16
N SER A 182 -13.19 -6.89 -9.86
CA SER A 182 -13.61 -5.75 -9.02
C SER A 182 -14.20 -6.29 -7.72
N THR A 183 -13.84 -5.71 -6.59
CA THR A 183 -14.34 -6.16 -5.28
C THR A 183 -15.04 -5.03 -4.53
N SER A 184 -16.02 -5.36 -3.71
CA SER A 184 -16.71 -4.37 -2.87
C SER A 184 -17.04 -4.97 -1.51
N ALA A 185 -16.94 -4.16 -0.46
CA ALA A 185 -17.31 -4.54 0.90
C ALA A 185 -17.81 -3.32 1.66
N GLN A 186 -18.73 -3.55 2.59
CA GLN A 186 -19.11 -2.58 3.61
C GLN A 186 -18.24 -2.80 4.84
N TYR A 187 -17.42 -1.81 5.16
CA TYR A 187 -16.59 -1.77 6.35
C TYR A 187 -17.26 -0.94 7.44
N THR A 188 -17.39 -1.48 8.64
CA THR A 188 -17.64 -0.71 9.87
C THR A 188 -16.36 -0.74 10.70
N PHE A 189 -15.75 0.41 10.92
CA PHE A 189 -14.50 0.55 11.67
C PHE A 189 -14.71 1.38 12.94
N THR A 190 -14.03 1.00 14.02
CA THR A 190 -14.05 1.69 15.31
C THR A 190 -12.66 1.68 15.92
N ILE A 191 -12.16 2.86 16.31
CA ILE A 191 -11.05 2.96 17.27
C ILE A 191 -11.68 2.91 18.65
N ASN A 192 -11.41 1.85 19.42
CA ASN A 192 -11.95 1.69 20.77
C ASN A 192 -11.08 2.40 21.82
N LYS A 193 -9.76 2.39 21.63
CA LYS A 193 -8.77 2.98 22.54
C LYS A 193 -7.50 3.36 21.79
N VAL A 194 -6.83 4.41 22.26
CA VAL A 194 -5.50 4.83 21.83
C VAL A 194 -4.55 4.72 23.03
N THR A 195 -3.40 4.09 22.85
CA THR A 195 -2.36 3.95 23.88
C THR A 195 -1.03 4.46 23.31
N SER A 196 -0.39 5.43 23.96
CA SER A 196 0.98 5.84 23.58
C SER A 196 1.97 4.70 23.79
N THR A 197 2.91 4.54 22.87
CA THR A 197 3.92 3.47 22.93
C THR A 197 5.29 3.98 22.50
N THR A 198 6.34 3.24 22.85
CA THR A 198 7.74 3.52 22.50
C THR A 198 8.29 2.43 21.60
N LEU A 199 9.37 2.71 20.87
CA LEU A 199 10.02 1.72 20.00
C LEU A 199 10.45 0.45 20.76
N GLY A 200 10.89 0.58 22.00
CA GLY A 200 11.21 -0.58 22.86
C GLY A 200 9.98 -1.44 23.18
N GLN A 201 8.83 -0.82 23.43
CA GLN A 201 7.56 -1.54 23.65
C GLN A 201 7.02 -2.17 22.36
N LEU A 202 7.19 -1.52 21.21
CA LEU A 202 6.83 -2.11 19.91
C LEU A 202 7.67 -3.35 19.58
N LYS A 203 9.00 -3.27 19.78
CA LYS A 203 9.89 -4.43 19.60
C LYS A 203 9.52 -5.60 20.52
N ALA A 204 9.06 -5.32 21.74
CA ALA A 204 8.57 -6.34 22.66
C ALA A 204 7.26 -7.03 22.21
N LEU A 205 6.50 -6.42 21.29
CA LEU A 205 5.31 -7.03 20.65
C LEU A 205 5.67 -7.83 19.36
N GLY A 206 6.96 -7.95 19.03
CA GLY A 206 7.42 -8.58 17.79
C GLY A 206 7.51 -7.65 16.58
N PHE A 207 7.21 -6.35 16.73
CA PHE A 207 7.35 -5.38 15.65
C PHE A 207 8.82 -4.99 15.44
N GLU A 208 9.45 -5.57 14.42
CA GLU A 208 10.78 -5.16 13.96
C GLU A 208 10.68 -3.93 13.04
N GLU A 209 11.04 -2.77 13.59
CA GLU A 209 10.99 -1.51 12.88
C GLU A 209 12.19 -1.35 11.93
N HIS A 210 11.93 -1.21 10.63
CA HIS A 210 12.92 -0.79 9.63
C HIS A 210 13.15 0.72 9.67
N VAL A 211 13.72 1.26 10.76
CA VAL A 211 14.14 2.67 10.82
C VAL A 211 15.34 2.88 9.91
N THR A 212 15.14 3.62 8.82
CA THR A 212 16.23 4.14 7.98
C THR A 212 16.38 5.66 8.05
N ASP A 213 15.59 6.34 8.89
CA ASP A 213 15.70 7.79 9.11
C ASP A 213 15.49 8.14 10.60
N PRO A 214 16.55 8.56 11.33
CA PRO A 214 16.45 8.98 12.73
C PRO A 214 16.02 10.44 12.93
N ASP A 215 15.91 11.25 11.87
CA ASP A 215 15.66 12.69 11.95
C ASP A 215 14.16 13.08 11.85
N VAL A 216 13.26 12.12 11.54
CA VAL A 216 11.82 12.38 11.53
C VAL A 216 11.24 12.31 12.95
N ALA A 217 10.70 13.43 13.44
CA ALA A 217 10.08 13.52 14.76
C ALA A 217 8.72 12.80 14.84
N VAL A 218 8.76 11.47 14.89
CA VAL A 218 7.62 10.55 14.98
C VAL A 218 7.55 9.95 16.39
N ASP A 219 6.35 9.95 16.97
CA ASP A 219 6.01 9.06 18.09
C ASP A 219 5.06 7.96 17.57
N TYR A 220 4.81 6.91 18.35
CA TYR A 220 3.88 5.85 17.96
C TYR A 220 2.71 5.74 18.94
N VAL A 221 1.56 5.33 18.41
CA VAL A 221 0.41 4.88 19.19
C VAL A 221 -0.02 3.49 18.79
N LEU A 222 -0.56 2.76 19.75
CA LEU A 222 -1.22 1.48 19.57
C LEU A 222 -2.73 1.72 19.68
N LEU A 223 -3.43 1.43 18.59
CA LEU A 223 -4.88 1.54 18.48
C LEU A 223 -5.50 0.16 18.76
N ASP A 224 -6.38 0.06 19.76
CA ASP A 224 -7.26 -1.10 19.89
C ASP A 224 -8.49 -0.85 19.01
N VAL A 225 -8.70 -1.66 17.97
CA VAL A 225 -9.71 -1.43 16.92
C VAL A 225 -10.67 -2.59 16.77
N THR A 226 -11.86 -2.30 16.23
CA THR A 226 -12.84 -3.30 15.78
C THR A 226 -13.18 -3.05 14.32
N LEU A 227 -13.14 -4.11 13.51
CA LEU A 227 -13.51 -4.14 12.11
C LEU A 227 -14.67 -5.12 11.92
N LYS A 228 -15.76 -4.65 11.33
CA LYS A 228 -16.83 -5.52 10.78
C LYS A 228 -16.80 -5.39 9.27
N VAL A 229 -16.81 -6.52 8.59
CA VAL A 229 -16.87 -6.60 7.13
C VAL A 229 -18.19 -7.26 6.75
N LYS A 230 -19.01 -6.57 5.96
CA LYS A 230 -20.28 -7.07 5.45
C LYS A 230 -20.31 -7.00 3.93
N ASN A 231 -21.04 -7.94 3.32
CA ASN A 231 -21.28 -7.97 1.88
C ASN A 231 -19.97 -7.91 1.04
N ALA A 232 -18.88 -8.53 1.55
CA ALA A 232 -17.66 -8.68 0.77
C ALA A 232 -17.98 -9.48 -0.48
N SER A 233 -17.75 -8.92 -1.65
CA SER A 233 -18.25 -9.40 -2.94
C SER A 233 -17.21 -9.18 -4.03
N LEU A 234 -17.31 -9.96 -5.10
CA LEU A 234 -16.40 -9.92 -6.24
C LEU A 234 -17.18 -10.01 -7.55
N VAL A 235 -16.88 -9.13 -8.50
CA VAL A 235 -17.32 -9.20 -9.90
C VAL A 235 -16.12 -9.66 -10.73
N LYS A 236 -16.26 -10.78 -11.43
CA LYS A 236 -15.14 -11.36 -12.19
C LYS A 236 -14.78 -10.50 -13.40
N GLY A 237 -13.52 -10.11 -13.49
CA GLY A 237 -12.96 -9.41 -14.64
C GLY A 237 -12.69 -10.34 -15.83
N SER A 238 -12.60 -9.78 -17.04
CA SER A 238 -12.31 -10.54 -18.26
C SER A 238 -10.94 -11.27 -18.25
N GLN A 239 -10.00 -10.86 -17.41
CA GLN A 239 -8.73 -11.51 -17.12
C GLN A 239 -8.53 -11.77 -15.61
N GLY A 240 -9.61 -11.67 -14.82
CA GLY A 240 -9.57 -11.85 -13.37
C GLY A 240 -9.58 -13.32 -12.94
N GLN A 241 -9.08 -13.57 -11.73
CA GLN A 241 -9.09 -14.90 -11.12
C GLN A 241 -10.53 -15.32 -10.78
N GLY A 242 -11.37 -14.38 -10.35
CA GLY A 242 -12.76 -14.63 -9.95
C GLY A 242 -12.92 -15.10 -8.52
N TRP A 243 -11.89 -14.97 -7.69
CA TRP A 243 -11.91 -15.26 -6.26
C TRP A 243 -10.89 -14.38 -5.51
N LYS A 244 -11.13 -14.15 -4.21
CA LYS A 244 -10.21 -13.45 -3.30
C LYS A 244 -10.45 -13.97 -1.87
N PHE A 245 -9.40 -14.15 -1.07
CA PHE A 245 -9.56 -14.57 0.33
C PHE A 245 -10.31 -13.52 1.15
N LEU A 246 -11.29 -13.95 1.97
CA LEU A 246 -12.08 -13.05 2.80
C LEU A 246 -11.22 -12.25 3.79
N SER A 247 -10.12 -12.82 4.28
CA SER A 247 -9.14 -12.14 5.15
C SER A 247 -8.52 -10.89 4.53
N SER A 248 -8.44 -10.81 3.20
CA SER A 248 -7.86 -9.67 2.46
C SER A 248 -8.86 -8.53 2.18
N PHE A 249 -10.04 -8.57 2.80
CA PHE A 249 -11.00 -7.45 2.82
C PHE A 249 -10.81 -6.63 4.10
N THR A 250 -9.79 -5.77 4.09
CA THR A 250 -9.47 -4.84 5.17
C THR A 250 -9.47 -3.38 4.70
N PRO A 251 -9.73 -2.40 5.59
CA PRO A 251 -9.52 -0.99 5.31
C PRO A 251 -8.07 -0.66 4.93
N SER A 252 -7.87 0.24 3.96
CA SER A 252 -6.54 0.81 3.71
C SER A 252 -6.18 1.83 4.78
N ILE A 253 -5.33 1.44 5.73
CA ILE A 253 -4.70 2.38 6.69
C ILE A 253 -3.64 3.17 5.92
N TRP A 254 -3.83 4.48 5.75
CA TRP A 254 -2.88 5.31 5.00
C TRP A 254 -1.80 5.91 5.89
N GLY A 255 -2.16 6.37 7.09
CA GLY A 255 -1.23 7.12 7.93
C GLY A 255 -1.92 7.98 8.97
N ALA A 256 -1.12 8.87 9.55
CA ALA A 256 -1.60 9.96 10.40
C ALA A 256 -1.46 11.31 9.69
N GLU A 257 -2.43 12.20 9.91
CA GLU A 257 -2.40 13.57 9.38
C GLU A 257 -2.85 14.58 10.44
N THR A 258 -2.28 15.78 10.38
CA THR A 258 -2.63 16.94 11.20
C THR A 258 -3.49 17.92 10.40
N SER A 259 -4.33 18.70 11.08
CA SER A 259 -5.11 19.78 10.44
C SER A 259 -4.27 20.89 9.78
N SER A 260 -2.95 20.91 10.03
CA SER A 260 -1.98 21.78 9.34
C SER A 260 -1.37 21.16 8.07
N GLY A 261 -1.83 20.00 7.61
CA GLY A 261 -1.33 19.32 6.40
C GLY A 261 0.02 18.61 6.57
N GLN A 262 0.55 18.49 7.79
CA GLN A 262 1.66 17.58 8.07
C GLN A 262 1.10 16.16 8.16
N TYR A 263 1.73 15.19 7.51
CA TYR A 263 1.36 13.77 7.54
C TYR A 263 2.56 12.85 7.74
N TYR A 264 2.28 11.61 8.15
CA TYR A 264 3.21 10.49 8.05
C TYR A 264 2.46 9.27 7.51
N ILE A 265 2.94 8.71 6.40
CA ILE A 265 2.33 7.55 5.73
C ILE A 265 2.79 6.26 6.42
N GLY A 266 1.85 5.37 6.72
CA GLY A 266 2.13 4.04 7.26
C GLY A 266 1.29 3.68 8.47
N GLY A 267 1.76 2.66 9.19
CA GLY A 267 1.01 1.96 10.22
C GLY A 267 0.79 0.51 9.81
N SER A 268 0.75 -0.39 10.79
CA SER A 268 0.62 -1.82 10.56
C SER A 268 -0.57 -2.38 11.33
N SER A 269 -1.39 -3.15 10.63
CA SER A 269 -2.38 -4.07 11.21
C SER A 269 -1.83 -5.48 11.38
N ASP A 270 -0.58 -5.73 11.02
CA ASP A 270 -0.03 -7.07 10.75
C ASP A 270 1.40 -7.21 11.29
N TYR A 271 1.94 -8.43 11.30
CA TYR A 271 3.33 -8.75 11.68
C TYR A 271 3.73 -8.47 13.14
N PHE A 272 2.77 -8.41 14.07
CA PHE A 272 3.06 -8.34 15.52
C PHE A 272 1.96 -9.03 16.35
N GLU A 273 2.24 -9.35 17.62
CA GLU A 273 1.34 -10.12 18.47
C GLU A 273 0.03 -9.38 18.80
N GLY A 274 -1.10 -10.02 18.56
CA GLY A 274 -2.44 -9.47 18.82
C GLY A 274 -2.84 -8.36 17.84
N SER A 275 -2.10 -8.25 16.73
CA SER A 275 -2.43 -7.37 15.60
C SER A 275 -3.78 -7.76 14.97
N LEU A 276 -4.43 -6.80 14.30
CA LEU A 276 -5.74 -7.04 13.68
C LEU A 276 -5.68 -8.14 12.61
N GLY A 277 -4.64 -8.14 11.77
CA GLY A 277 -4.41 -9.12 10.72
C GLY A 277 -4.19 -10.53 11.27
N GLU A 278 -3.30 -10.70 12.26
CA GLU A 278 -3.08 -11.99 12.91
C GLU A 278 -4.38 -12.55 13.51
N ASN A 279 -5.23 -11.69 14.09
CA ASN A 279 -6.54 -12.10 14.61
C ASN A 279 -7.55 -12.42 13.50
N ILE A 280 -7.47 -11.77 12.34
CA ILE A 280 -8.28 -12.09 11.15
C ILE A 280 -7.87 -13.44 10.55
N GLU A 281 -6.56 -13.71 10.43
CA GLU A 281 -6.04 -14.99 9.94
C GLU A 281 -6.44 -16.15 10.86
N LYS A 282 -6.31 -15.97 12.19
CA LYS A 282 -6.78 -16.96 13.18
C LYS A 282 -8.30 -17.19 13.11
N LEU A 283 -9.09 -16.13 12.89
CA LEU A 283 -10.54 -16.23 12.75
C LEU A 283 -10.96 -16.94 11.45
N LEU A 284 -10.18 -16.78 10.38
CA LEU A 284 -10.47 -17.25 9.04
C LEU A 284 -9.46 -18.32 8.57
N ALA A 285 -9.04 -19.19 9.50
CA ALA A 285 -7.96 -20.17 9.31
C ALA A 285 -8.20 -21.21 8.19
N ASP A 286 -9.46 -21.45 7.80
CA ASP A 286 -9.83 -22.30 6.66
C ASP A 286 -9.72 -21.57 5.30
N PHE A 287 -9.13 -20.36 5.27
CA PHE A 287 -8.96 -19.48 4.10
C PHE A 287 -10.22 -19.32 3.23
N PRO A 288 -11.38 -18.93 3.82
CA PRO A 288 -12.64 -18.83 3.08
C PRO A 288 -12.57 -17.81 1.93
N GLU A 289 -12.80 -18.29 0.71
CA GLU A 289 -12.85 -17.46 -0.49
C GLU A 289 -14.19 -16.72 -0.65
N VAL A 290 -14.09 -15.48 -1.15
CA VAL A 290 -15.17 -14.69 -1.75
C VAL A 290 -15.13 -14.85 -3.27
N THR A 291 -16.26 -15.18 -3.88
CA THR A 291 -16.43 -15.36 -5.33
C THR A 291 -17.72 -14.67 -5.81
N PRO A 292 -17.98 -14.54 -7.13
CA PRO A 292 -19.21 -13.89 -7.63
C PRO A 292 -20.53 -14.51 -7.17
N SER A 293 -20.52 -15.79 -6.77
CA SER A 293 -21.70 -16.49 -6.23
C SER A 293 -21.66 -16.66 -4.71
N LYS A 294 -20.55 -16.30 -4.05
CA LYS A 294 -20.32 -16.52 -2.62
C LYS A 294 -19.75 -15.24 -1.96
N PRO A 295 -20.61 -14.33 -1.50
CA PRO A 295 -20.17 -13.19 -0.69
C PRO A 295 -19.69 -13.65 0.69
N GLY A 296 -18.84 -12.83 1.32
CA GLY A 296 -18.31 -13.08 2.66
C GLY A 296 -18.64 -11.97 3.66
N SER A 297 -18.47 -12.25 4.95
CA SER A 297 -18.60 -11.30 6.06
C SER A 297 -17.86 -11.85 7.28
N PHE A 298 -17.25 -10.98 8.07
CA PHE A 298 -16.61 -11.33 9.34
C PHE A 298 -16.58 -10.14 10.30
N GLU A 299 -16.25 -10.39 11.57
CA GLU A 299 -15.99 -9.34 12.55
C GLU A 299 -14.75 -9.73 13.36
N ALA A 300 -13.78 -8.83 13.46
CA ALA A 300 -12.55 -9.03 14.18
C ALA A 300 -12.19 -7.78 15.00
N SER A 301 -11.48 -7.99 16.10
CA SER A 301 -10.85 -6.93 16.88
C SER A 301 -9.38 -7.27 17.09
N GLY A 302 -8.55 -6.24 17.18
CA GLY A 302 -7.12 -6.41 17.34
C GLY A 302 -6.43 -5.05 17.41
N LYS A 303 -5.12 -5.06 17.21
CA LYS A 303 -4.31 -3.85 17.34
C LYS A 303 -3.81 -3.34 15.99
N VAL A 304 -3.64 -2.02 15.91
CA VAL A 304 -2.95 -1.33 14.83
C VAL A 304 -1.86 -0.44 15.44
N ILE A 305 -0.63 -0.57 14.95
CA ILE A 305 0.45 0.39 15.25
C ILE A 305 0.30 1.55 14.27
N LEU A 306 0.26 2.79 14.77
CA LEU A 306 0.18 3.98 13.94
C LEU A 306 1.32 4.96 14.29
N PRO A 307 2.20 5.32 13.33
CA PRO A 307 3.12 6.45 13.48
C PRO A 307 2.33 7.77 13.53
N ILE A 308 2.71 8.68 14.42
CA ILE A 308 2.09 10.00 14.61
C ILE A 308 3.14 11.10 14.70
N ILE A 309 2.80 12.30 14.25
CA ILE A 309 3.71 13.45 14.31
C ILE A 309 3.81 13.94 15.75
N LYS A 310 5.04 13.97 16.26
CA LYS A 310 5.36 14.26 17.66
C LYS A 310 4.81 15.61 18.12
N GLY A 311 4.14 15.59 19.26
CA GLY A 311 3.59 16.80 19.89
C GLY A 311 2.45 17.49 19.12
N LYS A 312 1.84 16.84 18.11
CA LYS A 312 0.70 17.38 17.35
C LYS A 312 -0.62 16.66 17.66
N GLU A 313 -1.73 17.33 17.37
CA GLU A 313 -3.03 16.66 17.25
C GLU A 313 -3.06 15.93 15.90
N ASN A 314 -3.16 14.60 15.95
CA ASN A 314 -3.12 13.70 14.81
C ASN A 314 -4.48 13.01 14.65
N SER A 315 -4.91 12.81 13.41
CA SER A 315 -6.01 11.93 13.04
C SER A 315 -5.45 10.69 12.32
N LEU A 316 -6.01 9.51 12.58
CA LEU A 316 -5.85 8.37 11.67
C LEU A 316 -6.57 8.68 10.36
N VAL A 317 -5.95 8.37 9.24
CA VAL A 317 -6.57 8.43 7.91
C VAL A 317 -6.72 7.02 7.35
N LEU A 318 -7.96 6.62 7.11
CA LEU A 318 -8.27 5.49 6.22
C LEU A 318 -8.45 6.04 4.80
N ARG A 319 -8.04 5.29 3.79
CA ARG A 319 -8.37 5.56 2.39
C ARG A 319 -9.40 4.57 1.87
N ARG A 320 -10.38 5.10 1.17
CA ARG A 320 -11.36 4.35 0.40
C ARG A 320 -10.77 3.94 -0.94
N ASN A 321 -10.86 2.65 -1.24
CA ASN A 321 -10.63 2.17 -2.60
C ASN A 321 -11.92 2.31 -3.40
N ASP A 322 -12.05 3.35 -4.21
CA ASP A 322 -13.11 3.51 -5.23
C ASP A 322 -12.60 4.43 -6.34
N SER A 323 -12.39 3.89 -7.54
CA SER A 323 -11.81 4.64 -8.67
C SER A 323 -12.75 5.72 -9.23
N LYS A 324 -13.98 5.83 -8.72
CA LYS A 324 -14.96 6.86 -9.08
C LYS A 324 -14.94 8.05 -8.13
N LEU A 325 -14.19 7.97 -7.03
CA LEU A 325 -13.99 9.09 -6.13
C LEU A 325 -12.84 9.96 -6.62
N GLU A 326 -13.05 11.27 -6.57
CA GLU A 326 -11.96 12.24 -6.67
C GLU A 326 -10.96 12.01 -5.52
N SER A 327 -9.67 12.23 -5.79
CA SER A 327 -8.59 11.87 -4.85
C SER A 327 -8.73 12.50 -3.45
N ASP A 328 -9.27 13.73 -3.37
CA ASP A 328 -9.57 14.48 -2.15
C ASP A 328 -10.73 13.90 -1.33
N LYS A 329 -11.56 13.05 -1.94
CA LYS A 329 -12.75 12.41 -1.32
C LYS A 329 -12.53 10.97 -0.89
N THR A 330 -11.29 10.47 -1.03
CA THR A 330 -10.92 9.11 -0.61
C THR A 330 -10.61 8.98 0.88
N SER A 331 -10.23 10.08 1.55
CA SER A 331 -9.85 10.08 2.97
C SER A 331 -11.05 10.00 3.92
N ILE A 332 -10.90 9.20 4.98
CA ILE A 332 -11.78 9.19 6.16
C ILE A 332 -10.91 9.45 7.39
N TYR A 333 -11.18 10.54 8.12
CA TYR A 333 -10.43 10.96 9.30
C TYR A 333 -11.07 10.46 10.60
N PHE A 334 -10.27 9.85 11.47
CA PHE A 334 -10.65 9.45 12.82
C PHE A 334 -9.80 10.18 13.86
N LYS A 335 -10.43 10.76 14.87
CA LYS A 335 -9.74 11.41 15.99
C LYS A 335 -9.05 10.39 16.90
N LEU A 336 -7.83 10.72 17.31
CA LEU A 336 -7.05 9.91 18.26
C LEU A 336 -7.16 10.40 19.71
N LYS A 337 -7.85 11.52 19.95
CA LYS A 337 -8.11 12.16 21.25
C LYS A 337 -9.49 12.82 21.25
#